data_AF-X1KC65-F1
#
_entry.id   AF-X1KC65-F1
#
_cell.length_a   1.000
_cell.length_b   1.000
_cell.length_c   1.000
_cell.angle_alpha   90.00
_cell.angle_beta   90.00
_cell.angle_gamma   90.00
#
_symmetry.space_group_name_H-M   'P 1'
#
loop_
_entity.id
_entity.type
_entity.pdbx_description
1 polymer ?
#
loop_
_entity_poly.entity_id
_entity_poly.type
_entity_poly.pdbx_seq_one_letter_code
_entity_poly.pdbx_strand_id
1 'polypeptide(L)' 'MIELYRKEVIPRAALIIPNVPEVERLLDITIVDNSSLEGVARSLLNIGAKAVLIKG' A
#
# COMPACT_ATOMS: atom_id res chain seq x y z
N MET A 1 9.67 -8.73 -8.23
CA MET A 1 9.50 -7.29 -8.45
C MET A 1 8.76 -6.63 -7.28
N ILE A 2 7.59 -7.12 -6.86
CA ILE A 2 6.84 -6.53 -5.73
C ILE A 2 7.62 -6.50 -4.41
N GLU A 3 8.38 -7.56 -4.11
CA GLU A 3 9.25 -7.65 -2.93
C GLU A 3 10.37 -6.60 -2.92
N LEU A 4 10.88 -6.20 -4.09
CA LEU A 4 11.87 -5.13 -4.18
C LEU A 4 11.25 -3.80 -3.74
N TYR A 5 10.02 -3.51 -4.21
CA TYR A 5 9.31 -2.31 -3.77
C TYR A 5 9.05 -2.33 -2.26
N ARG A 6 8.58 -3.46 -1.73
CA ARG A 6 8.28 -3.62 -0.31
C ARG A 6 9.50 -3.43 0.59
N LYS A 7 10.69 -3.90 0.16
CA LYS A 7 11.92 -3.89 0.98
C LYS A 7 12.82 -2.69 0.74
N GLU A 8 12.90 -2.18 -0.49
CA GLU A 8 13.92 -1.20 -0.87
C GLU A 8 13.35 0.19 -1.17
N VAL A 9 12.13 0.27 -1.70
CA VAL A 9 11.56 1.53 -2.23
C VAL A 9 10.56 2.15 -1.25
N ILE A 10 9.52 1.40 -0.88
CA ILE A 10 8.42 1.87 -0.03
C ILE A 10 8.92 2.37 1.33
N PRO A 11 9.86 1.71 2.03
CA PRO A 11 10.37 2.20 3.31
C PRO A 11 11.08 3.56 3.24
N ARG A 12 11.44 4.03 2.05
CA ARG A 12 12.13 5.31 1.81
C ARG A 12 11.21 6.36 1.17
N ALA A 13 9.99 5.98 0.80
CA ALA A 13 9.06 6.84 0.11
C ALA A 13 8.41 7.84 1.06
N ALA A 14 8.44 9.13 0.69
CA ALA A 14 7.66 10.15 1.39
C ALA A 14 6.15 10.01 1.14
N LEU A 15 5.77 9.52 -0.04
CA LEU A 15 4.40 9.26 -0.43
C LEU A 15 4.37 8.10 -1.43
N ILE A 16 3.44 7.18 -1.26
CA ILE A 16 3.06 6.22 -2.31
C ILE A 16 1.61 6.45 -2.72
N ILE A 17 1.33 6.27 -4.03
CA ILE A 17 0.01 6.53 -4.61
C ILE A 17 -0.53 5.28 -5.35
N PRO A 18 -0.70 4.14 -4.66
CA PRO A 18 -1.14 2.92 -5.32
C PRO A 18 -2.62 2.95 -5.67
N ASN A 19 -3.03 2.24 -6.72
CA ASN A 19 -4.43 1.88 -6.95
C ASN A 19 -4.80 0.56 -6.25
N VAL A 20 -6.09 0.24 -6.18
CA VAL A 20 -6.60 -0.98 -5.51
C VAL A 20 -5.84 -2.26 -5.93
N PRO A 21 -5.69 -2.60 -7.23
CA PRO A 21 -4.92 -3.78 -7.64
C PRO A 21 -3.44 -3.78 -7.21
N GLU A 22 -2.82 -2.62 -7.10
CA GLU A 22 -1.45 -2.49 -6.60
C GLU A 22 -1.40 -2.74 -5.09
N VAL A 23 -2.38 -2.24 -4.35
CA VAL A 23 -2.49 -2.45 -2.90
C VAL A 23 -2.70 -3.93 -2.57
N GLU A 24 -3.61 -4.59 -3.27
CA GLU A 24 -3.87 -6.03 -3.14
C GLU A 24 -2.58 -6.85 -3.36
N ARG A 25 -1.79 -6.52 -4.39
CA ARG A 25 -0.49 -7.16 -4.64
C ARG A 25 0.57 -6.80 -3.59
N LEU A 26 0.58 -5.56 -3.11
CA LEU A 26 1.54 -5.07 -2.12
C LEU A 26 1.31 -5.65 -0.73
N LEU A 27 0.09 -6.08 -0.42
CA LEU A 27 -0.30 -6.62 0.88
C LEU A 27 -0.65 -8.11 0.83
N ASP A 28 -0.79 -8.69 -0.36
CA ASP A 28 -1.26 -10.07 -0.58
C ASP A 28 -2.66 -10.30 0.03
N ILE A 29 -3.59 -9.40 -0.31
CA ILE A 29 -4.99 -9.41 0.17
C ILE A 29 -5.95 -9.15 -0.99
N THR A 30 -7.25 -9.35 -0.74
CA THR A 30 -8.34 -8.90 -1.62
C THR A 30 -9.17 -7.83 -0.91
N ILE A 31 -9.43 -6.72 -1.60
CA ILE A 31 -10.27 -5.62 -1.10
C ILE A 31 -11.65 -5.75 -1.75
N VAL A 32 -12.66 -6.06 -0.93
CA VAL A 32 -14.03 -6.31 -1.41
C VAL A 32 -14.97 -5.13 -1.20
N ASP A 33 -14.58 -4.17 -0.35
CA ASP A 33 -15.38 -2.99 -0.02
C ASP A 33 -14.51 -1.79 0.37
N ASN A 34 -15.11 -0.60 0.30
CA ASN A 34 -14.47 0.66 0.67
C ASN A 34 -14.32 0.86 2.18
N SER A 35 -15.09 0.16 3.01
CA SER A 35 -15.00 0.29 4.47
C SER A 35 -13.67 -0.23 5.02
N SER A 36 -13.01 -1.13 4.30
CA SER A 36 -11.69 -1.67 4.66
C SER A 36 -10.49 -0.77 4.31
N LEU A 37 -10.69 0.29 3.50
CA LEU A 37 -9.59 1.07 2.91
C LEU A 37 -8.70 1.77 3.95
N GLU A 38 -9.25 2.21 5.09
CA GLU A 38 -8.44 2.84 6.13
C GLU A 38 -7.47 1.83 6.77
N GLY A 39 -7.96 0.63 7.11
CA GLY A 39 -7.12 -0.43 7.68
C GLY A 39 -6.03 -0.89 6.70
N VAL A 40 -6.39 -0.96 5.43
CA VAL A 40 -5.48 -1.25 4.32
C VAL A 40 -4.40 -0.17 4.18
N ALA A 41 -4.77 1.12 4.23
CA ALA A 41 -3.82 2.22 4.17
C ALA A 41 -2.83 2.19 5.36
N ARG A 42 -3.31 1.82 6.56
CA ARG A 42 -2.44 1.63 7.74
C ARG A 42 -1.44 0.50 7.54
N SER A 43 -1.83 -0.61 6.92
CA SER A 43 -0.91 -1.70 6.58
C SER A 43 0.19 -1.26 5.62
N LEU A 44 -0.11 -0.38 4.66
CA LEU A 44 0.89 0.20 3.76
C LEU A 44 1.87 1.15 4.48
N LEU A 45 1.38 1.95 5.44
CA LEU A 45 2.24 2.78 6.29
C LEU A 45 3.20 1.92 7.12
N ASN A 46 2.75 0.74 7.58
CA ASN A 46 3.60 -0.19 8.33
C ASN A 46 4.75 -0.80 7.50
N ILE A 47 4.67 -0.76 6.16
CA ILE A 47 5.80 -1.13 5.29
C ILE A 47 6.92 -0.06 5.38
N GLY A 48 6.58 1.18 5.75
CA GLY A 48 7.54 2.26 6.02
C GLY A 48 7.35 3.52 5.18
N ALA A 49 6.32 3.61 4.34
CA ALA A 49 5.98 4.86 3.67
C ALA A 49 5.55 5.91 4.69
N LYS A 50 5.93 7.18 4.49
CA LYS A 50 5.50 8.27 5.38
C LYS A 50 4.03 8.67 5.19
N ALA A 51 3.54 8.55 3.95
CA ALA A 51 2.16 8.84 3.58
C ALA A 51 1.69 7.89 2.48
N VAL A 52 0.39 7.64 2.44
CA VAL A 52 -0.28 6.77 1.47
C VAL A 52 -1.51 7.50 0.94
N LEU A 53 -1.65 7.56 -0.38
CA LEU A 53 -2.85 8.01 -1.07
C LEU A 53 -3.35 6.87 -1.97
N ILE A 54 -4.43 6.20 -1.59
CA ILE A 54 -5.00 5.15 -2.45
C ILE A 54 -5.79 5.83 -3.57
N LYS A 55 -5.43 5.57 -4.83
CA LYS A 55 -6.08 6.11 -6.02
C LYS A 55 -7.27 5.24 -6.42
N GLY A 56 -8.44 5.86 -6.53
CA GLY A 56 -9.71 5.22 -6.88
C GLY A 56 -10.75 5.54 -5.83
#